data_AF-A0A7S2DR16-F1
#
_entry.id   AF-A0A7S2DR16-F1
#
_cell.length_a   1.000
_cell.length_b   1.000
_cell.length_c   1.000
_cell.angle_alpha   90.00
_cell.angle_beta   90.00
_cell.angle_gamma   90.00
#
_symmetry.space_group_name_H-M   'P 1'
#
loop_
_entity.id
_entity.type
_entity.pdbx_description
1 polymer ?
#
loop_
_entity_poly.entity_id
_entity_poly.type
_entity_poly.pdbx_seq_one_letter_code
_entity_poly.pdbx_strand_id
1 'polypeptide(L)'
;ELILLQEIYTEAIDVWSVGCIYAELLGMLEGTRTEDRGPLFPGSSCFPLSPDHKHKTDYRYHTRGKHDQLNMIFNLLGTPSEEDIQGLERDDAKRYIACFAKREGEGLRTKFPGADEDCMDILDKMLRFSPKERIPVTEALDHRIFIDIKDTRKETTSPKLITLDFEREPDLDEALLRKYFCKEIRGYHPEVPEL
;
A
#
# COMPACT_ATOMS: atom_id res chain seq x y z
N GLU A 1 -6.26 -0.72 -4.95
CA GLU A 1 -5.87 -1.57 -6.10
C GLU A 1 -5.42 -2.98 -5.69
N LEU A 2 -4.42 -3.16 -4.81
CA LEU A 2 -3.89 -4.49 -4.50
C LEU A 2 -4.91 -5.41 -3.79
N ILE A 3 -5.60 -4.90 -2.76
CA ILE A 3 -6.67 -5.64 -2.07
C ILE A 3 -7.77 -6.05 -3.07
N LEU A 4 -8.02 -5.22 -4.07
CA LEU A 4 -9.01 -5.42 -5.13
C LEU A 4 -8.49 -6.24 -6.31
N LEU A 5 -7.31 -6.85 -6.19
CA LEU A 5 -6.71 -7.73 -7.18
C LEU A 5 -6.65 -7.13 -8.58
N GLN A 6 -6.40 -5.82 -8.68
CA GLN A 6 -6.16 -5.18 -9.99
C GLN A 6 -4.86 -5.73 -10.60
N GLU A 7 -4.85 -5.91 -11.92
CA GLU A 7 -3.71 -6.52 -12.61
C GLU A 7 -2.59 -5.51 -12.83
N ILE A 8 -2.97 -4.27 -13.16
CA ILE A 8 -2.01 -3.18 -13.31
C ILE A 8 -1.89 -2.43 -11.99
N TYR A 9 -0.68 -2.40 -11.47
CA TYR A 9 -0.29 -1.57 -10.34
C TYR A 9 1.06 -0.92 -10.64
N THR A 10 1.29 0.23 -10.02
CA THR A 10 2.48 1.07 -10.22
C THR A 10 3.18 1.28 -8.87
N GLU A 11 4.25 2.07 -8.83
CA GLU A 11 4.90 2.49 -7.58
C GLU A 11 3.96 3.21 -6.59
N ALA A 12 2.76 3.63 -7.04
CA ALA A 12 1.75 4.23 -6.17
C ALA A 12 1.30 3.29 -5.03
N ILE A 13 1.45 1.96 -5.17
CA ILE A 13 1.19 1.01 -4.07
C ILE A 13 2.16 1.23 -2.90
N ASP A 14 3.41 1.58 -3.21
CA ASP A 14 4.44 1.81 -2.21
C ASP A 14 4.19 3.15 -1.53
N VAL A 15 3.76 4.18 -2.28
CA VAL A 15 3.34 5.47 -1.71
C VAL A 15 2.21 5.30 -0.70
N TRP A 16 1.21 4.46 -0.99
CA TRP A 16 0.15 4.15 -0.03
C TRP A 16 0.69 3.48 1.25
N SER A 17 1.62 2.55 1.08
CA SER A 17 2.26 1.83 2.19
C SER A 17 3.10 2.78 3.06
N VAL A 18 3.86 3.67 2.43
CA VAL A 18 4.61 4.75 3.10
C VAL A 18 3.65 5.70 3.82
N GLY A 19 2.49 6.04 3.25
CA GLY A 19 1.46 6.82 3.93
C GLY A 19 0.94 6.15 5.20
N CYS A 20 0.72 4.82 5.17
CA CYS A 20 0.35 4.07 6.38
C CYS A 20 1.44 4.14 7.45
N ILE A 21 2.71 3.94 7.07
CA ILE A 21 3.86 4.02 7.99
C ILE A 21 3.99 5.45 8.55
N TYR A 22 3.85 6.45 7.69
CA TYR A 22 3.96 7.85 8.07
C TYR A 22 2.86 8.24 9.08
N ALA A 23 1.64 7.74 8.92
CA ALA A 23 0.58 7.91 9.90
C ALA A 23 0.95 7.33 11.28
N GLU A 24 1.60 6.16 11.32
CA GLU A 24 2.09 5.58 12.57
C GLU A 24 3.19 6.46 13.21
N LEU A 25 4.06 7.07 12.40
CA LEU A 25 5.06 8.04 12.86
C LEU A 25 4.40 9.31 13.42
N LEU A 26 3.35 9.84 12.79
CA LEU A 26 2.60 10.99 13.31
C LEU A 26 1.93 10.68 14.66
N GLY A 27 1.56 9.42 14.90
CA GLY A 27 1.09 8.96 16.20
C GLY A 27 2.11 9.09 17.34
N MET A 28 3.38 9.35 17.02
CA MET A 28 4.45 9.58 17.99
C MET A 28 4.57 11.05 18.44
N LEU A 29 3.89 11.98 17.76
CA LEU A 29 3.88 13.39 18.13
C LEU A 29 3.17 13.61 19.48
N GLU A 30 3.53 14.70 20.16
CA GLU A 30 2.84 15.12 21.38
C GLU A 30 1.35 15.36 21.12
N GLY A 31 0.50 14.98 22.06
CA GLY A 31 -0.96 15.05 21.94
C GLY A 31 -1.65 13.74 21.55
N THR A 32 -0.91 12.76 21.01
CA THR A 32 -1.42 11.40 20.78
C THR A 32 -1.09 10.50 21.97
N ARG A 33 -2.10 9.88 22.58
CA ARG A 33 -1.88 8.96 23.71
C ARG A 33 -1.20 7.69 23.24
N THR A 34 -0.33 7.11 24.06
CA THR A 34 0.43 5.91 23.70
C THR A 34 -0.47 4.71 23.41
N GLU A 35 -1.58 4.58 24.13
CA GLU A 35 -2.58 3.53 23.92
C GLU A 35 -3.34 3.62 22.59
N ASP A 36 -3.35 4.80 21.95
CA ASP A 36 -3.99 5.02 20.66
C ASP A 36 -3.01 4.82 19.49
N ARG A 37 -1.74 4.48 19.78
CA ARG A 37 -0.71 4.22 18.77
C ARG A 37 -0.88 2.83 18.19
N GLY A 38 -0.92 2.75 16.87
CA GLY A 38 -0.98 1.49 16.13
C GLY A 38 -1.24 1.73 14.65
N PRO A 39 -1.42 0.65 13.88
CA PRO A 39 -1.66 0.74 12.44
C PRO A 39 -2.88 1.62 12.12
N LEU A 40 -2.76 2.46 11.09
CA LEU A 40 -3.83 3.36 10.68
C LEU A 40 -5.13 2.61 10.30
N PHE A 41 -4.95 1.46 9.64
CA PHE A 41 -6.01 0.59 9.14
C PHE A 41 -5.81 -0.85 9.67
N PRO A 42 -6.23 -1.16 10.90
CA PRO A 42 -6.01 -2.47 11.52
C PRO A 42 -7.13 -3.46 11.17
N GLY A 43 -7.27 -3.81 9.89
CA GLY A 43 -8.20 -4.85 9.45
C GLY A 43 -7.66 -6.25 9.73
N SER A 44 -8.57 -7.18 10.05
CA SER A 44 -8.27 -8.60 10.28
C SER A 44 -8.53 -9.49 9.07
N SER A 45 -9.21 -8.97 8.05
CA SER A 45 -9.45 -9.63 6.76
C SER A 45 -9.32 -8.62 5.62
N CYS A 46 -8.91 -9.08 4.45
CA CYS A 46 -8.72 -8.24 3.27
C CYS A 46 -9.46 -8.87 2.07
N PHE A 47 -10.79 -8.93 2.06
CA PHE A 47 -11.49 -9.48 0.89
C PHE A 47 -11.34 -8.55 -0.33
N PRO A 48 -11.10 -9.06 -1.54
CA PRO A 48 -10.96 -10.48 -1.91
C PRO A 48 -9.56 -11.11 -1.74
N LEU A 49 -8.50 -10.33 -1.56
CA LEU A 49 -7.11 -10.81 -1.52
C LEU A 49 -6.83 -11.88 -0.44
N SER A 50 -7.35 -11.70 0.77
CA SER A 50 -7.15 -12.60 1.92
C SER A 50 -8.38 -12.56 2.82
N PRO A 51 -9.47 -13.24 2.41
CA PRO A 51 -10.75 -13.15 3.09
C PRO A 51 -10.75 -13.96 4.39
N ASP A 52 -11.70 -13.66 5.28
CA ASP A 52 -11.93 -14.45 6.49
C ASP A 52 -12.12 -15.94 6.16
N HIS A 53 -11.52 -16.81 6.97
CA HIS A 53 -11.51 -18.25 6.74
C HIS A 53 -12.91 -18.88 6.73
N LYS A 54 -13.85 -18.34 7.50
CA LYS A 54 -15.25 -18.84 7.60
C LYS A 54 -16.14 -18.20 6.53
N HIS A 55 -15.84 -16.97 6.13
CA HIS A 55 -16.65 -16.19 5.19
C HIS A 55 -15.97 -15.95 3.84
N LYS A 56 -15.30 -16.95 3.27
CA LYS A 56 -14.44 -16.79 2.08
C LYS A 56 -15.11 -16.18 0.85
N THR A 57 -16.42 -16.39 0.66
CA THR A 57 -17.18 -15.94 -0.52
C THR A 57 -18.33 -14.99 -0.18
N ASP A 58 -18.55 -14.70 1.11
CA ASP A 58 -19.65 -13.86 1.56
C ASP A 58 -19.26 -12.38 1.51
N TYR A 59 -19.43 -11.76 0.34
CA TYR A 59 -19.14 -10.36 0.16
C TYR A 59 -19.93 -9.45 1.10
N ARG A 60 -21.15 -9.83 1.54
CA ARG A 60 -21.97 -9.01 2.45
C ARG A 60 -21.41 -9.00 3.86
N TYR A 61 -20.84 -10.13 4.30
CA TYR A 61 -20.10 -10.19 5.55
C TYR A 61 -18.95 -9.20 5.53
N HIS A 62 -18.15 -9.19 4.45
CA HIS A 62 -16.98 -8.30 4.33
C HIS A 62 -17.36 -6.84 4.16
N THR A 63 -18.37 -6.51 3.34
CA THR A 63 -18.79 -5.11 3.13
C THR A 63 -19.50 -4.50 4.34
N ARG A 64 -19.94 -5.30 5.32
CA ARG A 64 -20.52 -4.82 6.59
C ARG A 64 -19.63 -5.08 7.80
N GLY A 65 -18.58 -5.87 7.64
CA GLY A 65 -17.66 -6.26 8.70
C GLY A 65 -16.79 -5.10 9.11
N LYS A 66 -16.88 -4.69 10.38
CA LYS A 66 -16.08 -3.58 10.93
C LYS A 66 -14.57 -3.86 10.92
N HIS A 67 -14.17 -5.12 10.82
CA HIS A 67 -12.77 -5.54 10.83
C HIS A 67 -12.25 -5.89 9.43
N ASP A 68 -13.04 -5.70 8.37
CA ASP A 68 -12.52 -5.81 7.02
C ASP A 68 -11.69 -4.57 6.64
N GLN A 69 -10.55 -4.79 5.97
CA GLN A 69 -9.58 -3.76 5.64
C GLN A 69 -10.17 -2.64 4.79
N LEU A 70 -11.01 -2.95 3.80
CA LEU A 70 -11.63 -1.90 2.96
C LEU A 70 -12.66 -1.11 3.74
N ASN A 71 -13.39 -1.76 4.65
CA ASN A 71 -14.31 -1.05 5.54
C ASN A 71 -13.57 -0.07 6.46
N MET A 72 -12.43 -0.47 7.03
CA MET A 72 -11.60 0.42 7.84
C MET A 72 -11.09 1.61 7.03
N ILE A 73 -10.63 1.38 5.80
CA ILE A 73 -10.20 2.44 4.88
C ILE A 73 -11.35 3.40 4.60
N PHE A 74 -12.53 2.91 4.23
CA PHE A 74 -13.68 3.75 3.88
C PHE A 74 -14.33 4.46 5.06
N ASN A 75 -14.20 3.93 6.28
CA ASN A 75 -14.63 4.66 7.48
C ASN A 75 -13.81 5.93 7.68
N LEU A 76 -12.50 5.87 7.39
CA LEU A 76 -11.61 7.00 7.64
C LEU A 76 -11.53 7.97 6.45
N LEU A 77 -11.39 7.45 5.24
CA LEU A 77 -11.19 8.24 4.02
C LEU A 77 -12.49 8.52 3.26
N GLY A 78 -13.58 7.82 3.60
CA GLY A 78 -14.82 7.83 2.84
C GLY A 78 -14.85 6.76 1.76
N THR A 79 -16.05 6.48 1.26
CA THR A 79 -16.21 5.60 0.09
C THR A 79 -15.75 6.30 -1.19
N PRO A 80 -15.14 5.57 -2.14
CA PRO A 80 -14.66 6.15 -3.39
C PRO A 80 -15.79 6.76 -4.22
N SER A 81 -15.43 7.76 -5.03
CA SER A 81 -16.37 8.41 -5.94
C SER A 81 -16.80 7.46 -7.07
N GLU A 82 -17.84 7.84 -7.83
CA GLU A 82 -18.21 7.05 -9.01
C GLU A 82 -17.10 7.03 -10.06
N GLU A 83 -16.37 8.15 -10.22
CA GLU A 83 -15.23 8.25 -11.12
C GLU A 83 -14.10 7.28 -10.71
N ASP A 84 -13.79 7.23 -9.41
CA ASP A 84 -12.81 6.28 -8.86
C ASP A 84 -13.20 4.82 -9.14
N ILE A 85 -14.49 4.49 -8.94
CA ILE A 85 -15.00 3.13 -9.19
C ILE A 85 -14.88 2.81 -10.68
N GLN A 86 -15.27 3.73 -11.57
CA GLN A 86 -15.14 3.52 -13.02
C GLN A 86 -13.68 3.39 -13.46
N GLY A 87 -12.75 4.03 -12.74
CA GLY A 87 -11.31 3.93 -12.95
C GLY A 87 -10.70 2.56 -12.61
N LEU A 88 -11.42 1.67 -11.92
CA LEU A 88 -11.00 0.28 -11.72
C LEU A 88 -11.01 -0.49 -13.05
N GLU A 89 -10.12 -1.46 -13.18
CA GLU A 89 -9.99 -2.28 -14.40
C GLU A 89 -10.99 -3.42 -14.40
N ARG A 90 -11.17 -4.04 -13.23
CA ARG A 90 -11.98 -5.26 -13.12
C ARG A 90 -13.43 -4.97 -12.75
N ASP A 91 -14.36 -5.50 -13.53
CA ASP A 91 -15.80 -5.36 -13.30
C ASP A 91 -16.28 -6.00 -11.99
N ASP A 92 -15.66 -7.08 -11.54
CA ASP A 92 -15.97 -7.71 -10.26
C ASP A 92 -15.60 -6.81 -9.08
N ALA A 93 -14.43 -6.14 -9.15
CA ALA A 93 -14.02 -5.14 -8.17
C ALA A 93 -14.99 -3.95 -8.14
N LYS A 94 -15.42 -3.45 -9.30
CA LYS A 94 -16.44 -2.37 -9.38
C LYS A 94 -17.74 -2.74 -8.67
N ARG A 95 -18.27 -3.93 -8.99
CA ARG A 95 -19.50 -4.45 -8.37
C ARG A 95 -19.34 -4.64 -6.87
N TYR A 96 -18.17 -5.11 -6.44
CA TYR A 96 -17.87 -5.31 -5.03
C TYR A 96 -17.81 -3.98 -4.26
N ILE A 97 -17.10 -2.98 -4.77
CA ILE A 97 -17.05 -1.64 -4.16
C ILE A 97 -18.45 -1.00 -4.11
N ALA A 98 -19.26 -1.17 -5.15
CA ALA A 98 -20.64 -0.67 -5.17
C ALA A 98 -21.55 -1.31 -4.11
N CYS A 99 -21.16 -2.44 -3.50
CA CYS A 99 -21.91 -3.06 -2.40
C CYS A 99 -21.68 -2.37 -1.04
N PHE A 100 -20.69 -1.49 -0.91
CA PHE A 100 -20.48 -0.72 0.31
C PHE A 100 -21.50 0.41 0.40
N ALA A 101 -22.05 0.63 1.59
CA ALA A 101 -22.90 1.80 1.83
C ALA A 101 -22.05 3.07 1.71
N LYS A 102 -22.50 4.02 0.87
CA LYS A 102 -21.84 5.31 0.68
C LYS A 102 -21.76 6.06 2.02
N ARG A 103 -20.58 6.60 2.33
CA ARG A 103 -20.33 7.38 3.55
C ARG A 103 -19.21 8.36 3.34
N GLU A 104 -19.30 9.49 4.05
CA GLU A 104 -18.19 10.42 4.22
C GLU A 104 -17.17 9.82 5.20
N GLY A 105 -15.89 10.14 5.00
CA GLY A 105 -14.82 9.71 5.91
C GLY A 105 -14.81 10.52 7.20
N GLU A 106 -14.37 9.91 8.30
CA GLU A 106 -14.11 10.60 9.58
C GLU A 106 -12.98 11.65 9.45
N GLY A 107 -12.10 11.50 8.45
CA GLY A 107 -10.98 12.38 8.16
C GLY A 107 -9.73 12.07 9.00
N LEU A 108 -8.56 12.29 8.41
CA LEU A 108 -7.28 11.97 9.04
C LEU A 108 -6.90 12.93 10.19
N ARG A 109 -7.33 14.19 10.12
CA ARG A 109 -6.92 15.25 11.07
C ARG A 109 -7.31 14.94 12.52
N THR A 110 -8.44 14.29 12.72
CA THR A 110 -8.96 13.94 14.05
C THR A 110 -8.07 12.92 14.77
N LYS A 111 -7.31 12.10 14.04
CA LYS A 111 -6.38 11.11 14.59
C LYS A 111 -5.04 11.70 15.03
N PHE A 112 -4.64 12.84 14.46
CA PHE A 112 -3.30 13.40 14.66
C PHE A 112 -3.38 14.87 15.10
N PRO A 113 -3.84 15.15 16.34
CA PRO A 113 -4.02 16.52 16.82
C PRO A 113 -2.72 17.31 16.92
N GLY A 114 -1.59 16.63 17.10
CA GLY A 114 -0.25 17.24 17.15
C GLY A 114 0.41 17.47 15.79
N ALA A 115 -0.17 16.98 14.69
CA ALA A 115 0.37 17.18 13.35
C ALA A 115 0.02 18.56 12.81
N ASP A 116 0.99 19.23 12.21
CA ASP A 116 0.80 20.50 11.51
C ASP A 116 0.20 20.32 10.10
N GLU A 117 -0.09 21.42 9.42
CA GLU A 117 -0.73 21.39 8.09
C GLU A 117 0.14 20.70 7.03
N ASP A 118 1.46 20.90 7.06
CA ASP A 118 2.37 20.31 6.07
C ASP A 118 2.47 18.78 6.28
N CYS A 119 2.44 18.30 7.53
CA CYS A 119 2.37 16.88 7.87
C CYS A 119 1.06 16.24 7.39
N MET A 120 -0.06 16.94 7.58
CA MET A 120 -1.36 16.44 7.17
C MET A 120 -1.56 16.46 5.66
N ASP A 121 -1.06 17.49 4.97
CA ASP A 121 -1.16 17.65 3.51
C ASP A 121 -0.45 16.51 2.77
N ILE A 122 0.80 16.18 3.14
CA ILE A 122 1.51 15.08 2.49
C ILE A 122 0.85 13.72 2.78
N LEU A 123 0.34 13.50 3.99
CA LEU A 123 -0.36 12.27 4.34
C LEU A 123 -1.63 12.09 3.50
N ASP A 124 -2.43 13.15 3.34
CA ASP A 124 -3.64 13.15 2.53
C ASP A 124 -3.34 12.89 1.04
N LYS A 125 -2.22 13.42 0.54
CA LYS A 125 -1.73 13.16 -0.82
C LYS A 125 -1.18 11.75 -1.02
N MET A 126 -0.66 11.09 0.01
CA MET A 126 -0.23 9.69 -0.05
C MET A 126 -1.43 8.72 0.00
N LEU A 127 -2.42 9.02 0.83
CA LEU A 127 -3.56 8.15 1.13
C LEU A 127 -4.78 8.47 0.25
N ARG A 128 -4.61 8.41 -1.08
CA ARG A 128 -5.72 8.49 -2.04
C ARG A 128 -6.20 7.11 -2.49
N PHE A 129 -7.50 6.96 -2.71
CA PHE A 129 -8.05 5.70 -3.22
C PHE A 129 -7.52 5.41 -4.63
N SER A 130 -7.67 6.37 -5.54
CA SER A 130 -7.14 6.28 -6.89
C SER A 130 -5.62 6.35 -6.88
N PRO A 131 -4.90 5.36 -7.46
CA PRO A 131 -3.44 5.39 -7.53
C PRO A 131 -2.91 6.59 -8.33
N LYS A 132 -3.71 7.11 -9.28
CA LYS A 132 -3.36 8.26 -10.13
C LYS A 132 -3.38 9.59 -9.38
N GLU A 133 -4.08 9.64 -8.25
CA GLU A 133 -4.18 10.84 -7.42
C GLU A 133 -3.15 10.85 -6.29
N ARG A 134 -2.41 9.75 -6.10
CA ARG A 134 -1.36 9.69 -5.09
C ARG A 134 -0.15 10.49 -5.55
N ILE A 135 0.47 11.21 -4.61
CA ILE A 135 1.69 11.96 -4.88
C ILE A 135 2.82 11.04 -5.36
N PRO A 136 3.46 11.33 -6.50
CA PRO A 136 4.65 10.60 -6.93
C PRO A 136 5.80 10.78 -5.93
N VAL A 137 6.66 9.77 -5.78
CA VAL A 137 7.81 9.81 -4.84
C VAL A 137 8.70 11.02 -5.10
N THR A 138 8.94 11.37 -6.36
CA THR A 138 9.74 12.53 -6.74
C THR A 138 9.14 13.84 -6.21
N GLU A 139 7.82 14.02 -6.30
CA GLU A 139 7.12 15.19 -5.78
C GLU A 139 7.05 15.17 -4.25
N ALA A 140 6.90 14.00 -3.65
CA ALA A 140 6.93 13.84 -2.20
C ALA A 140 8.28 14.25 -1.61
N LEU A 141 9.40 13.91 -2.26
CA LEU A 141 10.74 14.35 -1.84
C LEU A 141 10.97 15.86 -1.97
N ASP A 142 10.17 16.56 -2.79
CA ASP A 142 10.17 18.03 -2.89
C ASP A 142 9.19 18.71 -1.92
N HIS A 143 8.49 17.93 -1.10
CA HIS A 143 7.51 18.46 -0.16
C HIS A 143 8.15 19.28 0.96
N ARG A 144 7.42 20.29 1.45
CA ARG A 144 7.88 21.24 2.49
C ARG A 144 8.39 20.56 3.75
N ILE A 145 7.82 19.42 4.14
CA ILE A 145 8.23 18.68 5.35
C ILE A 145 9.67 18.18 5.31
N PHE A 146 10.27 18.08 4.13
CA PHE A 146 11.63 17.57 3.97
C PHE A 146 12.66 18.67 3.71
N ILE A 147 12.25 19.95 3.60
CA ILE A 147 13.13 21.04 3.17
C ILE A 147 14.39 21.18 4.02
N ASP A 148 14.28 20.95 5.33
CA ASP A 148 15.38 21.08 6.28
C ASP A 148 16.34 19.88 6.29
N ILE A 149 15.92 18.74 5.74
CA ILE A 149 16.71 17.49 5.73
C ILE A 149 17.10 17.04 4.32
N LYS A 150 16.60 17.72 3.28
CA LYS A 150 16.81 17.35 1.89
C LYS A 150 18.29 17.45 1.51
N ASP A 151 18.80 16.38 0.89
CA ASP A 151 20.15 16.35 0.30
C ASP A 151 20.09 15.66 -1.07
N THR A 152 19.92 16.46 -2.12
CA THR A 152 19.76 15.99 -3.50
C THR A 152 20.94 15.14 -3.99
N ARG A 153 22.12 15.25 -3.37
CA ARG A 153 23.28 14.43 -3.72
C ARG A 153 23.12 12.97 -3.29
N LYS A 154 22.25 12.70 -2.32
CA LYS A 154 21.93 11.36 -1.81
C LYS A 154 20.71 10.75 -2.49
N GLU A 155 19.90 11.56 -3.18
CA GLU A 155 18.73 11.13 -3.95
C GLU A 155 19.16 10.54 -5.31
N THR A 156 19.89 9.43 -5.28
CA THR A 156 20.39 8.76 -6.49
C THR A 156 19.39 7.78 -7.08
N THR A 157 19.38 7.63 -8.41
CA THR A 157 18.60 6.60 -9.10
C THR A 157 19.49 5.46 -9.58
N SER A 158 18.92 4.26 -9.70
CA SER A 158 19.63 3.15 -10.33
C SER A 158 19.78 3.42 -11.83
N PRO A 159 20.99 3.28 -12.42
CA PRO A 159 21.19 3.48 -13.86
C PRO A 159 20.62 2.33 -14.70
N LYS A 160 20.24 1.22 -14.08
CA LYS A 160 19.73 0.02 -14.76
C LYS A 160 18.55 -0.56 -13.99
N LEU A 161 17.61 -1.12 -14.75
CA LEU A 161 16.56 -1.95 -14.17
C LEU A 161 17.15 -3.29 -13.72
N ILE A 162 16.67 -3.77 -12.57
CA ILE A 162 16.98 -5.11 -12.11
C ILE A 162 16.25 -6.08 -13.06
N THR A 163 16.96 -7.10 -13.51
CA THR A 163 16.37 -8.20 -14.29
C THR A 163 16.47 -9.45 -13.45
N LEU A 164 15.33 -10.06 -13.14
CA LEU A 164 15.24 -11.31 -12.42
C LEU A 164 15.01 -12.43 -13.44
N ASP A 165 16.09 -13.13 -13.82
CA ASP A 165 16.04 -14.14 -14.89
C ASP A 165 15.00 -15.24 -14.62
N PHE A 166 14.80 -15.60 -13.34
CA PHE A 166 13.88 -16.65 -12.92
C PHE A 166 12.40 -16.28 -13.11
N GLU A 167 12.03 -15.00 -13.21
CA GLU A 167 10.63 -14.59 -13.43
C GLU A 167 10.13 -14.94 -14.84
N ARG A 168 11.05 -15.23 -15.77
CA ARG A 168 10.73 -15.64 -17.14
C ARG A 168 10.47 -17.14 -17.26
N GLU A 169 10.76 -17.91 -16.21
CA GLU A 169 10.54 -19.34 -16.21
C GLU A 169 9.04 -19.64 -16.07
N PRO A 170 8.45 -20.46 -16.95
CA PRO A 170 7.02 -20.74 -16.94
C PRO A 170 6.59 -21.57 -15.71
N ASP A 171 7.48 -22.42 -15.21
CA ASP A 171 7.32 -23.18 -13.98
C ASP A 171 8.67 -23.27 -13.27
N LEU A 172 8.70 -22.82 -12.02
CA LEU A 172 9.91 -22.73 -11.22
C LEU A 172 9.98 -23.94 -10.28
N ASP A 173 10.27 -25.10 -10.87
CA ASP A 173 10.37 -26.35 -10.12
C ASP A 173 11.55 -26.35 -9.11
N GLU A 174 11.60 -27.36 -8.25
CA GLU A 174 12.63 -27.46 -7.22
C GLU A 174 14.05 -27.48 -7.82
N ALA A 175 14.24 -28.11 -8.98
CA ALA A 175 15.54 -28.21 -9.63
C ALA A 175 16.01 -26.85 -10.16
N LEU A 176 15.13 -26.09 -10.82
CA LEU A 176 15.39 -24.74 -11.29
C LEU A 176 15.60 -23.78 -10.11
N LEU A 177 14.80 -23.88 -9.05
CA LEU A 177 15.02 -23.11 -7.81
C LEU A 177 16.41 -23.36 -7.24
N ARG A 178 16.82 -24.63 -7.08
CA ARG A 178 18.16 -25.00 -6.60
C ARG A 178 19.26 -24.43 -7.50
N LYS A 179 19.09 -24.50 -8.82
CA LYS A 179 20.01 -23.90 -9.80
C LYS A 179 20.12 -22.39 -9.62
N TYR A 180 19.01 -21.66 -9.52
CA TYR A 180 19.03 -20.20 -9.33
C TYR A 180 19.63 -19.80 -7.97
N PHE A 181 19.32 -20.52 -6.89
CA PHE A 181 19.99 -20.32 -5.60
C PHE A 181 21.52 -20.51 -5.72
N CYS A 182 21.98 -21.58 -6.35
CA CYS A 182 23.40 -21.81 -6.57
C CYS A 182 24.06 -20.73 -7.44
N LYS A 183 23.36 -20.22 -8.46
CA LYS A 183 23.82 -19.10 -9.28
C LYS A 183 24.02 -17.83 -8.43
N GLU A 184 23.05 -17.47 -7.59
CA GLU A 184 23.16 -16.30 -6.71
C GLU A 184 24.28 -16.46 -5.68
N ILE A 185 24.39 -17.63 -5.04
CA ILE A 185 25.48 -17.93 -4.09
C ILE A 185 26.83 -17.74 -4.77
N ARG A 186 27.01 -18.26 -5.99
CA ARG A 186 28.26 -18.13 -6.76
C ARG A 186 28.62 -16.70 -7.12
N GLY A 187 27.65 -15.79 -7.18
CA GLY A 187 27.91 -14.36 -7.34
C GLY A 187 28.77 -13.79 -6.19
N TYR A 188 28.65 -14.37 -4.99
CA TYR A 188 29.43 -14.00 -3.80
C TYR A 188 30.54 -15.01 -3.47
N HIS A 189 30.37 -16.27 -3.88
CA HIS A 189 31.23 -17.42 -3.56
C HIS A 189 31.62 -18.21 -4.82
N PRO A 190 32.56 -17.72 -5.65
CA PRO A 190 32.92 -18.35 -6.92
C PRO A 190 33.48 -19.78 -6.79
N GLU A 191 33.93 -20.17 -5.60
CA GLU A 191 34.45 -21.50 -5.27
C GLU A 191 33.38 -22.60 -5.24
N VAL A 192 32.09 -22.24 -5.15
CA VAL A 192 30.99 -23.22 -5.08
C VAL A 192 30.81 -23.93 -6.43
N PRO A 193 30.84 -25.27 -6.50
CA PRO A 193 30.66 -26.03 -7.73
C PRO A 193 29.31 -25.75 -8.44
N GLU A 194 29.28 -25.90 -9.76
CA GLU A 194 28.05 -25.76 -10.54
C GLU A 194 27.21 -27.05 -10.41
N LEU A 195 25.89 -26.89 -10.28
CA LEU A 195 24.91 -28.00 -10.25
C LEU A 195 24.44 -28.34 -11.66
#